data_AF-A0A429FDE8-F1
#
_entry.id   AF-A0A429FDE8-F1
#
_cell.length_a   1.000
_cell.length_b   1.000
_cell.length_c   1.000
_cell.angle_alpha   90.00
_cell.angle_beta   90.00
_cell.angle_gamma   90.00
#
_symmetry.space_group_name_H-M   'P 1'
#
loop_
_entity.id
_entity.type
_entity.pdbx_description
1 polymer ?
#
loop_
_entity_poly.entity_id
_entity_poly.type
_entity_poly.pdbx_seq_one_letter_code
_entity_poly.pdbx_strand_id
1 'polypeptide(L)'
;MAGGRVSALSLPVGSSASTEFRAFRARTPLFTVSAGRVLVTLALPERLSAGDVEFARRLAEQAAAYATEVERLYRTGRRPSGRSSDTGRAA
;
A
#
# COMPACT_ATOMS: atom_id res chain seq x y z
N MET A 1 7.19 21.46 -19.26
CA MET A 1 6.53 20.92 -18.06
C MET A 1 5.56 21.97 -17.55
N ALA A 2 4.25 21.80 -17.77
CA ALA A 2 3.28 22.71 -17.16
C ALA A 2 3.29 22.47 -15.64
N GLY A 3 3.74 23.46 -14.87
CA GLY A 3 3.81 23.41 -13.41
C GLY A 3 2.41 23.41 -12.81
N GLY A 4 1.78 22.24 -12.79
CA GLY A 4 0.54 22.02 -12.06
C GLY A 4 0.78 22.09 -10.56
N ARG A 5 -0.18 22.65 -9.81
CA ARG A 5 -0.15 22.63 -8.35
C ARG A 5 -0.20 21.18 -7.86
N VAL A 6 0.74 20.79 -7.02
CA VAL A 6 0.74 19.47 -6.37
C VAL A 6 -0.15 19.55 -5.14
N SER A 7 -1.23 18.77 -5.13
CA SER A 7 -2.04 18.54 -3.94
C SER A 7 -1.59 17.23 -3.30
N ALA A 8 -1.11 17.29 -2.06
CA ALA A 8 -0.71 16.11 -1.31
C ALA A 8 -1.87 15.66 -0.40
N LEU A 9 -2.17 14.36 -0.42
CA LEU A 9 -3.15 13.72 0.45
C LEU A 9 -2.46 12.61 1.23
N SER A 10 -2.57 12.63 2.56
CA SER A 10 -2.11 11.56 3.44
C SER A 10 -3.33 10.95 4.13
N LEU A 11 -3.45 9.63 4.04
CA LEU A 11 -4.58 8.89 4.59
C LEU A 11 -4.12 7.98 5.72
N PRO A 12 -4.72 8.05 6.92
CA PRO A 12 -4.45 7.08 7.96
C PRO A 12 -5.04 5.72 7.55
N VAL A 13 -4.16 4.75 7.33
CA VAL A 13 -4.55 3.37 7.00
C VAL A 13 -4.63 2.58 8.31
N GLY A 14 -5.85 2.32 8.77
CA GLY A 14 -6.14 1.52 9.98
C GLY A 14 -6.70 0.14 9.65
N SER A 15 -7.17 -0.58 10.67
CA SER A 15 -7.76 -1.93 10.51
C SER A 15 -8.99 -2.00 9.61
N SER A 16 -9.67 -0.87 9.39
CA SER A 16 -10.81 -0.76 8.48
C SER A 16 -10.44 -0.39 7.05
N ALA A 17 -9.17 -0.14 6.77
CA ALA A 17 -8.72 0.18 5.42
C ALA A 17 -8.76 -1.07 4.52
N SER A 18 -9.07 -0.87 3.26
CA SER A 18 -9.13 -1.94 2.26
C SER A 18 -8.70 -1.45 0.89
N THR A 19 -8.25 -2.38 0.07
CA THR A 19 -7.92 -2.14 -1.34
C THR A 19 -8.67 -3.12 -2.21
N GLU A 20 -9.21 -2.64 -3.32
CA GLU A 20 -9.97 -3.46 -4.26
C GLU A 20 -9.51 -3.20 -5.69
N PHE A 21 -9.28 -4.28 -6.45
CA PHE A 21 -9.08 -4.23 -7.89
C PHE A 21 -10.28 -4.87 -8.61
N ARG A 22 -10.87 -4.13 -9.54
CA ARG A 22 -11.95 -4.62 -10.41
C ARG A 22 -11.52 -4.51 -11.87
N ALA A 23 -11.32 -5.66 -12.49
CA ALA A 23 -11.10 -5.76 -13.93
C ALA A 23 -12.44 -5.89 -14.66
N PHE A 24 -12.53 -5.25 -15.83
CA PHE A 24 -13.69 -5.33 -16.71
C PHE A 24 -13.21 -5.73 -18.10
N ARG A 25 -13.99 -6.54 -18.82
CA ARG A 25 -13.61 -6.98 -20.18
C ARG A 25 -13.70 -5.87 -21.24
N ALA A 26 -14.62 -4.92 -21.05
CA ALA A 26 -14.93 -3.88 -22.04
C ALA A 26 -14.74 -2.46 -21.49
N ARG A 27 -14.10 -2.30 -20.32
CA ARG A 27 -13.87 -1.01 -19.66
C ARG A 27 -12.52 -0.99 -18.97
N THR A 28 -12.01 0.21 -18.73
CA THR A 28 -10.77 0.41 -17.99
C THR A 28 -10.89 -0.15 -16.57
N PRO A 29 -9.87 -0.87 -16.07
CA PRO A 29 -9.91 -1.42 -14.72
C PRO A 29 -9.93 -0.32 -13.66
N LEU A 30 -10.55 -0.60 -12.52
CA LEU A 30 -10.58 0.30 -11.38
C LEU A 30 -9.75 -0.30 -10.24
N PHE A 31 -8.91 0.54 -9.64
CA PHE A 31 -8.24 0.23 -8.39
C PHE A 31 -8.66 1.25 -7.34
N THR A 32 -9.16 0.77 -6.21
CA THR A 32 -9.75 1.60 -5.17
C THR A 32 -9.08 1.34 -3.83
N VAL A 33 -8.75 2.41 -3.12
CA VAL A 33 -8.29 2.39 -1.72
C VAL A 33 -9.37 3.06 -0.87
N SER A 34 -9.86 2.35 0.13
CA SER A 34 -10.79 2.86 1.13
C SER A 34 -10.07 2.97 2.47
N ALA A 35 -10.16 4.13 3.10
CA ALA A 35 -9.60 4.38 4.43
C ALA A 35 -10.55 5.29 5.23
N GLY A 36 -11.33 4.68 6.13
CA GLY A 36 -12.34 5.38 6.90
C GLY A 36 -13.44 5.98 6.01
N ARG A 37 -13.47 7.32 5.90
CA ARG A 37 -14.45 8.05 5.07
C ARG A 37 -13.88 8.52 3.74
N VAL A 38 -12.63 8.18 3.42
CA VAL A 38 -11.97 8.57 2.17
C VAL A 38 -11.89 7.38 1.22
N LEU A 39 -12.30 7.62 -0.02
CA LEU A 39 -12.20 6.69 -1.13
C LEU A 39 -11.31 7.32 -2.21
N VAL A 40 -10.24 6.61 -2.59
CA VAL A 40 -9.37 7.00 -3.70
C VAL A 40 -9.48 5.94 -4.77
N THR A 41 -9.98 6.31 -5.95
CA THR A 41 -10.05 5.42 -7.11
C THR A 41 -9.16 5.94 -8.23
N LEU A 42 -8.28 5.07 -8.73
CA LEU A 42 -7.50 5.35 -9.92
C LEU A 42 -8.36 5.03 -11.15
N ALA A 43 -8.74 6.08 -11.87
CA ALA A 43 -9.49 5.98 -13.12
C ALA A 43 -8.55 6.36 -14.27
N LEU A 44 -8.25 5.39 -15.12
CA LEU A 44 -7.50 5.62 -16.36
C LEU A 44 -8.48 5.95 -17.51
N PRO A 45 -8.03 6.63 -18.57
CA PRO A 45 -8.88 6.92 -19.72
C PRO A 45 -9.37 5.64 -20.40
N GLU A 46 -10.43 5.77 -21.21
CA GLU A 46 -10.98 4.63 -21.98
C GLU A 46 -9.98 4.06 -22.99
N ARG A 47 -9.14 4.92 -23.57
CA ARG A 47 -8.07 4.53 -24.50
C ARG A 47 -6.73 4.64 -23.78
N LEU A 48 -6.15 3.48 -23.46
CA LEU A 48 -4.85 3.40 -22.81
C LEU A 48 -3.71 3.64 -23.81
N SER A 49 -2.72 4.40 -23.37
CA SER A 49 -1.45 4.59 -24.05
C SER A 49 -0.35 3.73 -23.41
N ALA A 50 0.82 3.67 -24.03
CA ALA A 50 2.00 3.01 -23.44
C ALA A 50 2.40 3.63 -22.08
N GLY A 51 2.20 4.94 -21.91
CA GLY A 51 2.48 5.63 -20.65
C GLY A 51 1.55 5.19 -19.52
N ASP A 52 0.28 4.92 -19.81
CA ASP A 52 -0.68 4.40 -18.81
C ASP A 52 -0.31 2.98 -18.37
N VAL A 53 0.14 2.15 -19.31
CA VAL A 53 0.63 0.79 -19.02
C VAL A 53 1.90 0.83 -18.16
N GLU A 54 2.83 1.72 -18.48
CA GLU A 54 4.05 1.91 -17.69
C GLU A 54 3.73 2.41 -16.28
N PHE A 55 2.82 3.37 -16.15
CA PHE A 55 2.32 3.84 -14.86
C PHE A 55 1.75 2.68 -14.02
N ALA A 56 0.89 1.84 -14.61
CA ALA A 56 0.28 0.72 -13.91
C ALA A 56 1.33 -0.32 -13.45
N ARG A 57 2.34 -0.60 -14.29
CA ARG A 57 3.45 -1.50 -13.92
C ARG A 57 4.25 -0.93 -12.76
N ARG A 58 4.66 0.34 -12.83
CA ARG A 58 5.42 1.00 -11.75
C ARG A 58 4.62 1.07 -10.46
N LEU A 59 3.31 1.34 -10.53
CA LEU A 59 2.42 1.32 -9.37
C LEU A 59 2.45 -0.05 -8.67
N ALA A 60 2.33 -1.14 -9.44
CA ALA A 60 2.38 -2.49 -8.89
C ALA A 60 3.74 -2.82 -8.24
N GLU A 61 4.84 -2.44 -8.89
CA GLU A 61 6.20 -2.64 -8.36
C GLU A 61 6.40 -1.89 -7.04
N GLN A 62 6.01 -0.62 -6.96
CA GLN A 62 6.14 0.18 -5.74
C GLN A 62 5.21 -0.34 -4.63
N ALA A 63 3.99 -0.77 -4.95
CA ALA A 63 3.07 -1.35 -3.97
C ALA A 63 3.60 -2.69 -3.41
N ALA A 64 4.21 -3.53 -4.24
CA ALA A 64 4.84 -4.78 -3.79
C ALA A 64 6.05 -4.53 -2.89
N ALA A 65 6.89 -3.55 -3.24
CA ALA A 65 8.02 -3.13 -2.40
C ALA A 65 7.54 -2.59 -1.05
N TYR A 66 6.49 -1.76 -1.05
CA TYR A 66 5.87 -1.27 0.17
C TYR A 66 5.35 -2.41 1.06
N ALA A 67 4.62 -3.38 0.48
CA ALA A 67 4.10 -4.52 1.22
C ALA A 67 5.22 -5.33 1.88
N THR A 68 6.30 -5.61 1.12
CA THR A 68 7.49 -6.32 1.63
C THR A 68 8.10 -5.60 2.84
N GLU A 69 8.20 -4.28 2.80
CA GLU A 69 8.74 -3.50 3.91
C GLU A 69 7.81 -3.45 5.13
N VAL A 70 6.50 -3.35 4.92
CA VAL A 70 5.52 -3.46 6.01
C VAL A 70 5.63 -4.82 6.70
N GLU A 71 5.76 -5.91 5.94
CA GLU A 71 5.97 -7.25 6.48
C GLU A 71 7.29 -7.37 7.25
N ARG A 72 8.37 -6.78 6.74
CA ARG A 72 9.66 -6.74 7.46
C ARG A 72 9.51 -6.01 8.78
N LEU A 73 8.91 -4.82 8.78
CA LEU A 73 8.68 -4.03 9.99
C LEU A 73 7.81 -4.78 11.01
N TYR A 74 6.70 -5.38 10.55
CA TYR A 74 5.83 -6.20 11.38
C TYR A 74 6.59 -7.34 12.06
N ARG A 75 7.44 -8.06 11.33
CA ARG A 75 8.29 -9.14 11.89
C ARG A 75 9.29 -8.61 12.93
N THR A 76 9.91 -7.46 12.67
CA THR A 76 10.90 -6.88 13.60
C THR A 76 10.28 -6.31 14.88
N GLY A 77 9.07 -5.75 14.80
CA GLY A 77 8.33 -5.26 15.96
C GLY A 77 7.78 -6.37 16.85
N ARG A 78 7.73 -7.61 16.35
CA ARG A 78 7.23 -8.79 17.06
C ARG A 78 8.32 -9.55 17.82
N ARG A 79 9.45 -8.89 18.17
CA ARG A 79 10.54 -9.53 18.92
C ARG A 79 9.96 -10.14 20.22
N PRO A 80 10.05 -11.46 20.43
CA PRO A 80 9.49 -12.06 21.63
C PRO A 80 10.27 -11.52 22.83
N SER A 81 9.56 -10.97 23.79
CA SER A 81 10.04 -10.77 25.16
C SER A 81 10.32 -12.14 25.77
N GLY A 82 11.44 -12.74 25.38
CA GLY A 82 11.82 -14.11 25.69
C GLY A 82 13.28 -14.18 26.10
N ARG A 83 13.67 -13.33 27.06
CA ARG A 83 14.86 -13.58 27.87
C ARG A 83 14.51 -13.24 29.31
N SER A 84 13.70 -14.11 29.91
CA SER A 84 13.71 -14.30 31.35
C SER A 84 15.13 -14.73 31.72
N SER A 85 15.95 -13.76 32.11
CA SER A 85 17.16 -14.01 32.90
C SER A 85 16.72 -14.46 34.29
N ASP A 86 16.27 -15.71 34.38
CA ASP A 86 16.37 -16.48 35.61
C ASP A 86 17.80 -16.99 35.66
N THR A 87 18.69 -16.17 36.20
CA THR A 87 19.96 -16.67 36.74
C THR A 87 19.78 -16.66 38.25
N GLY A 88 19.31 -17.82 38.71
CA GLY A 88 19.17 -18.17 40.10
C GLY A 88 20.45 -17.89 40.89
N ARG A 89 20.19 -17.32 42.05
CA ARG A 89 21.01 -17.31 43.26
C ARG A 89 21.61 -18.71 43.53
N ALA A 90 22.93 -18.79 43.58
CA ALA A 90 23.71 -19.83 44.26
C ALA A 90 24.86 -19.07 44.94
N ALA A 91 24.79 -18.84 46.25
CA ALA A 91 25.14 -19.73 47.37
C ALA A 91 26.46 -19.24 47.97
#